data_AF-A0AA89BNB8-F1
#
_entry.id   AF-A0AA89BNB8-F1
#
_cell.length_a   1.000
_cell.length_b   1.000
_cell.length_c   1.000
_cell.angle_alpha   90.00
_cell.angle_beta   90.00
_cell.angle_gamma   90.00
#
_symmetry.space_group_name_H-M   'P 1'
#
loop_
_entity.id
_entity.type
_entity.pdbx_description
1 polymer ?
#
loop_
_entity_poly.entity_id
_entity_poly.type
_entity_poly.pdbx_seq_one_letter_code
_entity_poly.pdbx_strand_id
1 'polypeptide(L)'
;MSGIALGRLAEERKAWRKDHPFGFVARPTKNPDGTLNLLNWECAIPGKKGTPWEGGLYKLRMLFKEDYPSSPPKCKYIITKLFA
;
A
#
# COMPACT_ATOMS: atom_id res chain seq x y z
N MET A 1 9.77 -19.96 10.50
CA MET A 1 8.86 -20.07 9.34
C MET A 1 8.07 -18.77 9.26
N SER A 2 8.34 -17.90 8.28
CA SER A 2 7.29 -17.45 7.35
C SER A 2 7.86 -16.71 6.11
N GLY A 3 8.71 -17.35 5.31
CA GLY A 3 9.21 -16.78 4.05
C GLY A 3 8.14 -16.61 2.95
N ILE A 4 6.98 -17.27 3.10
CA ILE A 4 5.89 -17.27 2.11
C ILE A 4 5.29 -15.87 1.95
N ALA A 5 5.04 -15.17 3.05
CA ALA A 5 4.50 -13.80 3.02
C ALA A 5 5.43 -12.87 2.23
N LEU A 6 6.72 -12.88 2.56
CA LEU A 6 7.72 -12.03 1.89
C LEU A 6 7.87 -12.39 0.41
N GLY A 7 7.89 -13.68 0.06
CA GLY A 7 7.95 -14.13 -1.34
C GLY A 7 6.72 -13.67 -2.14
N ARG A 8 5.53 -13.82 -1.56
CA ARG A 8 4.29 -13.35 -2.19
C ARG A 8 4.26 -11.83 -2.36
N LEU A 9 4.72 -11.06 -1.37
CA LEU A 9 4.77 -9.60 -1.42
C LEU A 9 5.80 -9.08 -2.43
N ALA A 10 6.90 -9.81 -2.62
CA ALA A 10 7.88 -9.50 -3.66
C ALA A 10 7.26 -9.64 -5.07
N GLU A 11 6.48 -10.70 -5.30
CA GLU A 11 5.76 -10.90 -6.57
C GLU A 11 4.65 -9.86 -6.78
N GLU A 12 3.90 -9.48 -5.75
CA GLU A 12 2.90 -8.41 -5.84
C GLU A 12 3.53 -7.07 -6.19
N ARG A 13 4.68 -6.74 -5.58
CA ARG A 13 5.42 -5.53 -5.92
C ARG A 13 5.91 -5.57 -7.37
N LYS A 14 6.37 -6.73 -7.84
CA LYS A 14 6.83 -6.91 -9.23
C LYS A 14 5.67 -6.74 -10.21
N ALA A 15 4.52 -7.34 -9.93
CA ALA A 15 3.31 -7.19 -10.73
C ALA A 15 2.83 -5.73 -10.76
N TRP A 16 2.74 -5.07 -9.60
CA TRP A 16 2.35 -3.66 -9.50
C TRP A 16 3.29 -2.73 -10.28
N ARG A 17 4.61 -2.97 -10.21
CA ARG A 17 5.58 -2.18 -10.98
C ARG A 17 5.47 -2.39 -12.49
N LYS A 18 5.00 -3.57 -12.92
CA LYS A 18 4.76 -3.86 -14.34
C LYS A 18 3.51 -3.15 -14.84
N ASP A 19 2.43 -3.21 -14.06
CA ASP A 19 1.16 -2.61 -14.42
C ASP A 19 0.36 -2.24 -13.17
N HIS A 20 -0.10 -0.99 -13.12
CA HIS A 20 -1.02 -0.50 -12.10
C HIS A 20 -1.85 0.67 -12.65
N PRO A 21 -3.08 0.88 -12.13
CA PRO A 21 -3.94 1.95 -12.61
C PRO A 21 -3.29 3.33 -12.42
N PHE A 22 -3.45 4.19 -13.43
CA PHE A 22 -2.87 5.53 -13.41
C PHE A 22 -3.30 6.32 -12.17
N GLY A 23 -2.33 6.97 -11.53
CA GLY A 23 -2.53 7.79 -10.33
C GLY A 23 -2.60 7.01 -9.01
N PHE A 24 -2.72 5.67 -9.05
CA PHE A 24 -2.60 4.86 -7.83
C PHE A 24 -1.13 4.68 -7.44
N VAL A 25 -0.87 4.73 -6.14
CA VAL A 25 0.46 4.50 -5.57
C VAL A 25 0.39 3.35 -4.60
N ALA A 26 1.35 2.42 -4.66
CA ALA A 26 1.55 1.38 -3.65
C ALA A 26 3.04 1.03 -3.60
N ARG A 27 3.67 1.17 -2.43
CA ARG A 27 5.08 0.84 -2.24
C ARG A 27 5.39 0.40 -0.80
N PRO A 28 6.31 -0.56 -0.59
CA PRO A 28 6.83 -0.85 0.73
C PRO A 28 7.48 0.36 1.38
N THR A 29 7.35 0.47 2.69
CA THR A 29 8.05 1.47 3.51
C THR A 29 9.54 1.14 3.59
N LYS A 30 10.35 2.16 3.87
CA LYS A 30 11.77 1.99 4.17
C LYS A 30 11.97 1.97 5.67
N ASN A 31 12.74 1.01 6.15
CA ASN A 31 13.26 0.99 7.51
C ASN A 31 14.33 2.09 7.68
N PRO A 32 14.65 2.48 8.93
CA PRO A 32 15.69 3.48 9.20
C PRO A 32 17.08 3.10 8.66
N ASP A 33 17.36 1.80 8.54
CA ASP A 33 18.60 1.25 7.97
C ASP A 33 18.63 1.27 6.42
N GLY A 34 17.58 1.78 5.78
CA GLY A 34 17.44 1.85 4.32
C GLY A 34 16.89 0.59 3.67
N THR A 35 16.67 -0.49 4.43
CA THR A 35 16.05 -1.73 3.91
C THR A 35 14.55 -1.54 3.67
N LEU A 36 13.95 -2.41 2.85
CA LEU A 36 12.50 -2.36 2.59
C LEU A 36 11.75 -3.22 3.59
N ASN A 37 10.73 -2.63 4.21
CA ASN A 37 9.75 -3.37 5.00
C ASN A 37 8.59 -3.81 4.11
N LEU A 38 8.68 -5.02 3.56
CA LEU A 38 7.64 -5.58 2.70
C LEU A 38 6.31 -5.80 3.43
N LEU A 39 6.28 -5.86 4.76
CA LEU A 39 5.05 -6.06 5.52
C LEU A 39 4.26 -4.76 5.77
N ASN A 40 4.80 -3.61 5.38
CA ASN A 40 4.17 -2.31 5.62
C ASN A 40 4.29 -1.42 4.39
N TRP A 41 3.16 -1.09 3.77
CA TRP A 41 3.11 -0.35 2.52
C TRP A 41 2.45 1.01 2.70
N GLU A 42 3.00 2.00 2.03
CA GLU A 42 2.38 3.30 1.79
C GLU A 42 1.66 3.26 0.45
N CYS A 43 0.36 3.50 0.48
CA CYS A 43 -0.47 3.56 -0.70
C CYS A 43 -1.19 4.91 -0.80
N ALA A 44 -1.59 5.27 -2.02
CA ALA A 44 -2.44 6.42 -2.27
C ALA A 44 -3.46 6.09 -3.36
N ILE A 45 -4.71 6.47 -3.12
CA ILE A 45 -5.83 6.24 -4.01
C ILE A 45 -6.27 7.60 -4.58
N PRO A 46 -6.27 7.80 -5.90
CA PRO A 46 -6.81 9.02 -6.50
C PRO A 46 -8.33 9.02 -6.43
N GLY A 47 -8.91 10.19 -6.19
CA GLY A 47 -10.35 10.38 -6.25
C GLY A 47 -10.89 10.21 -7.67
N LYS A 48 -12.04 9.52 -7.78
CA LYS A 48 -12.67 9.25 -9.07
C LYS A 48 -13.28 10.52 -9.65
N LYS A 49 -13.11 10.72 -10.97
CA LYS A 49 -13.75 11.81 -11.71
C LYS A 49 -15.28 11.74 -11.62
N GLY A 50 -15.93 12.90 -11.55
CA GLY A 50 -17.37 13.04 -11.39
C GLY A 50 -17.90 12.72 -9.99
N THR A 51 -17.01 12.68 -8.99
CA THR A 51 -17.41 12.47 -7.58
C THR A 51 -16.86 13.60 -6.71
N PRO A 52 -17.41 13.82 -5.49
CA PRO A 52 -16.88 14.82 -4.55
C PRO A 52 -15.42 14.57 -4.14
N TRP A 53 -14.88 13.39 -4.44
CA TRP A 53 -13.51 13.01 -4.14
C TRP A 53 -12.53 13.40 -5.26
N GLU A 54 -13.03 13.82 -6.43
CA GLU A 54 -12.22 14.20 -7.59
C GLU A 54 -11.14 15.23 -7.22
N GLY A 55 -9.93 15.04 -7.75
CA GLY A 55 -8.77 15.87 -7.43
C GLY A 55 -8.08 15.51 -6.10
N GLY A 56 -8.71 14.70 -5.25
CA GLY A 56 -8.12 14.19 -4.02
C GLY A 56 -7.10 13.07 -4.25
N LEU A 57 -6.12 12.96 -3.36
CA LEU A 57 -5.19 11.83 -3.27
C LEU A 57 -5.16 11.30 -1.84
N TYR A 58 -5.85 10.18 -1.61
CA TYR A 58 -6.11 9.64 -0.29
C TYR A 58 -5.04 8.64 0.10
N LYS A 59 -4.19 9.02 1.06
CA LYS A 59 -3.10 8.17 1.55
C LYS A 59 -3.60 7.14 2.56
N LEU A 60 -3.09 5.92 2.48
CA LEU A 60 -3.36 4.85 3.43
C LEU A 60 -2.11 4.01 3.68
N ARG A 61 -2.11 3.34 4.83
CA ARG A 61 -1.12 2.35 5.20
C ARG A 61 -1.74 0.96 5.10
N MET A 62 -1.07 0.07 4.38
CA MET A 62 -1.46 -1.33 4.25
C MET A 62 -0.49 -2.20 5.04
N LEU A 63 -1.01 -2.91 6.04
CA LEU A 63 -0.24 -3.70 7.00
C LEU A 63 -0.49 -5.19 6.75
N PHE A 64 0.58 -5.90 6.42
CA PHE A 64 0.58 -7.35 6.24
C PHE A 64 1.08 -8.04 7.51
N LYS A 65 0.53 -9.21 7.78
CA LYS A 65 1.01 -10.11 8.82
C LYS A 65 1.89 -11.20 8.19
N GLU A 66 2.61 -11.93 9.03
CA GLU A 66 3.46 -13.05 8.59
C GLU A 66 2.67 -14.25 8.02
N ASP A 67 1.39 -14.38 8.36
CA ASP A 67 0.48 -15.39 7.83
C ASP A 67 -0.17 -14.96 6.50
N TYR A 68 0.26 -13.85 5.89
CA TYR A 68 -0.13 -13.50 4.52
C TYR A 68 0.37 -14.58 3.53
N PRO A 69 -0.42 -15.00 2.53
CA PRO A 69 -1.73 -14.49 2.11
C PRO A 69 -2.96 -15.13 2.76
N SER A 70 -2.78 -16.01 3.75
CA SER A 70 -3.89 -16.66 4.46
C SER A 70 -4.72 -15.67 5.27
N SER A 71 -4.08 -14.63 5.82
CA SER A 71 -4.78 -13.48 6.42
C SER A 71 -4.79 -12.27 5.49
N PRO A 72 -5.85 -11.46 5.49
CA PRO A 72 -5.92 -10.25 4.68
C PRO A 72 -5.06 -9.11 5.27
N PRO A 73 -4.55 -8.19 4.43
CA PRO A 73 -3.89 -7.00 4.93
C PRO A 73 -4.87 -6.06 5.62
N LYS A 74 -4.42 -5.38 6.68
CA LYS A 74 -5.18 -4.30 7.32
C LYS A 74 -4.87 -2.97 6.63
N CYS A 75 -5.89 -2.33 6.07
CA CYS A 75 -5.77 -0.99 5.48
C CYS A 75 -6.23 0.08 6.47
N LYS A 76 -5.43 1.13 6.67
CA LYS A 76 -5.77 2.28 7.53
C LYS A 76 -5.50 3.58 6.78
N TYR A 77 -6.49 4.45 6.65
CA TYR A 77 -6.28 5.78 6.09
C TYR A 77 -5.34 6.60 6.97
N ILE A 78 -4.40 7.28 6.34
CA ILE A 78 -3.53 8.23 7.04
C ILE A 78 -4.29 9.55 7.04
N ILE A 79 -4.87 9.87 8.20
CA ILE A 79 -5.61 11.12 8.40
C ILE A 79 -4.58 12.25 8.39
N THR A 80 -4.31 12.79 7.21
CA THR A 80 -3.72 14.13 7.09
C THR A 80 -4.90 15.06 7.37
N LYS A 81 -4.80 16.00 8.32
CA LYS A 81 -5.88 16.93 8.68
C LYS A 81 -6.51 17.51 7.39
N LEU A 82 -7.62 16.94 6.95
CA LEU A 82 -8.30 17.25 5.69
C LEU A 82 -9.59 18.05 5.92
N PHE A 83 -9.86 18.38 7.17
CA PHE A 83 -10.92 19.27 7.60
C PHE A 83 -10.31 20.27 8.58
N ALA A 84 -10.13 21.50 8.13
CA ALA A 84 -9.89 22.70 8.93
C ALA A 84 -10.93 23.72 8.49
#